data_AF-A0AAV7HAF4-F1
#
_entry.id   AF-A0AAV7HAF4-F1
#
_cell.length_a   1.000
_cell.length_b   1.000
_cell.length_c   1.000
_cell.angle_alpha   90.00
_cell.angle_beta   90.00
_cell.angle_gamma   90.00
#
_symmetry.space_group_name_H-M   'P 1'
#
loop_
_entity.id
_entity.type
_entity.pdbx_description
1 polymer ?
#
loop_
_entity_poly.entity_id
_entity_poly.type
_entity_poly.pdbx_seq_one_letter_code
_entity_poly.pdbx_strand_id
1 'polypeptide(L)'
;MRDSLKRDYRIEELLGFGQFATVYHCFSVSTGEAFTVKTTFKFSDDFDRRLIGSEIKLTRVAAFRNSRSVQLHQESEAVALIKLVESIAECHRQGIAHRDIKPENLLSDSNGWLLLADFGSAALFEKGARSLKGKVGTPAYMAPEVIAGQNYDERVDMWSAGVVLYMMLGRMLPFTGNSDEEIFAALKKKDPLCFPKDLFHWSSPEAEHLIAKLLDRDPLRKLSAEQVLREFFFQI
;
A
#
# COMPACT_ATOMS: atom_id res chain seq x y z
N MET A 1 23.98 13.42 -13.00
CA MET A 1 24.87 12.23 -13.07
C MET A 1 26.27 12.70 -12.70
N ARG A 2 26.94 12.12 -11.70
CA ARG A 2 28.23 12.64 -11.19
C ARG A 2 29.37 12.35 -12.18
N ASP A 3 30.30 13.30 -12.34
CA ASP A 3 31.46 13.19 -13.26
C ASP A 3 32.43 12.05 -12.93
N SER A 4 32.30 11.44 -11.75
CA SER A 4 33.05 10.24 -11.39
C SER A 4 32.66 9.01 -12.23
N LEU A 5 31.39 8.85 -12.61
CA LEU A 5 30.91 7.65 -13.30
C LEU A 5 31.41 7.55 -14.75
N LYS A 6 31.59 8.70 -15.41
CA LYS A 6 32.04 8.79 -16.81
C LYS A 6 33.53 8.49 -17.01
N ARG A 7 34.31 8.39 -15.93
CA ARG A 7 35.72 8.00 -15.99
C ARG A 7 35.90 6.49 -16.15
N ASP A 8 35.04 5.71 -15.49
CA ASP A 8 35.20 4.26 -15.40
C ASP A 8 34.23 3.49 -16.31
N TYR A 9 33.16 4.15 -16.78
CA TYR A 9 32.11 3.54 -17.60
C TYR A 9 31.76 4.38 -18.82
N ARG A 10 31.70 3.75 -19.99
CA ARG A 10 31.18 4.33 -21.24
C ARG A 10 29.69 4.04 -21.33
N ILE A 11 28.86 5.07 -21.26
CA ILE A 11 27.41 4.98 -21.40
C ILE A 11 27.06 5.14 -22.88
N GLU A 12 26.27 4.22 -23.44
CA GLU A 12 25.97 4.20 -24.89
C GLU A 12 24.49 4.35 -25.22
N GLU A 13 23.66 3.42 -24.78
CA GLU A 13 22.27 3.35 -25.22
C GLU A 13 21.31 3.59 -24.07
N LEU A 14 20.28 4.40 -24.33
CA LEU A 14 19.17 4.58 -23.40
C LEU A 14 18.20 3.40 -23.54
N LEU A 15 18.08 2.60 -22.49
CA LEU A 15 17.24 1.39 -22.49
C LEU A 15 15.78 1.67 -22.10
N GLY A 16 15.51 2.79 -21.44
CA GLY A 16 14.14 3.19 -21.13
C GLY A 16 14.01 4.31 -20.11
N PHE A 17 12.78 4.84 -20.03
CA PHE A 17 12.39 5.86 -19.07
C PHE A 17 11.44 5.26 -18.03
N GLY A 18 11.71 5.53 -16.75
CA GLY A 18 10.73 5.42 -15.68
C GLY A 18 10.38 6.82 -15.15
N GLN A 19 9.20 6.99 -14.56
CA GLN A 19 8.70 8.28 -14.05
C GLN A 19 9.63 8.97 -13.02
N PHE A 20 10.59 8.24 -12.43
CA PHE A 20 11.55 8.73 -11.45
C PHE A 20 12.99 8.22 -11.65
N ALA A 21 13.29 7.62 -12.80
CA ALA A 21 14.62 7.08 -13.10
C ALA A 21 14.87 6.96 -14.61
N THR A 22 16.14 7.03 -14.99
CA THR A 22 16.58 6.79 -16.38
C THR A 22 17.56 5.65 -16.37
N VAL A 23 17.40 4.71 -17.32
CA VAL A 23 18.18 3.48 -17.39
C VAL A 23 19.02 3.47 -18.66
N TYR A 24 20.31 3.23 -18.51
CA TYR A 24 21.26 3.19 -19.61
C TYR A 24 22.01 1.86 -19.66
N HIS A 25 22.33 1.43 -20.87
CA HIS A 25 23.35 0.44 -21.11
C HIS A 25 24.74 1.10 -21.08
N CYS A 26 25.68 0.48 -20.39
CA CYS A 26 27.04 0.99 -20.30
C CYS A 26 28.06 -0.15 -20.25
N PHE A 27 29.31 0.18 -20.56
CA PHE A 27 30.42 -0.75 -20.57
C PHE A 27 31.53 -0.25 -19.67
N SER A 28 32.14 -1.15 -18.92
CA SER A 28 33.38 -0.86 -18.20
C SER A 28 34.49 -0.53 -19.20
N VAL A 29 35.16 0.60 -18.99
CA VAL A 29 36.26 1.03 -19.88
C VAL A 29 37.50 0.13 -19.72
N SER A 30 37.69 -0.47 -18.53
CA SER A 30 38.86 -1.30 -18.23
C SER A 30 38.70 -2.76 -18.61
N THR A 31 37.48 -3.31 -18.53
CA THR A 31 37.21 -4.74 -18.75
C THR A 31 36.35 -5.03 -19.97
N GLY A 32 35.69 -4.02 -20.54
CA GLY A 32 34.76 -4.18 -21.67
C GLY A 32 33.45 -4.88 -21.33
N GLU A 33 33.24 -5.23 -20.05
CA GLU A 33 32.04 -5.92 -19.58
C GLU A 33 30.82 -4.99 -19.56
N ALA A 34 29.66 -5.53 -19.91
CA ALA A 34 28.41 -4.79 -20.07
C ALA A 34 27.60 -4.72 -18.76
N PHE A 35 27.04 -3.55 -18.49
CA PHE A 35 26.27 -3.24 -17.29
C PHE A 35 25.07 -2.37 -17.60
N THR A 36 24.05 -2.47 -16.75
CA THR A 36 22.88 -1.58 -16.77
C THR A 36 22.94 -0.62 -15.59
N VAL A 37 22.96 0.69 -15.87
CA VAL A 37 23.02 1.73 -14.83
C VAL A 37 21.69 2.46 -14.71
N LYS A 38 21.15 2.50 -13.49
CA LYS A 38 19.90 3.16 -13.11
C LYS A 38 20.22 4.34 -12.20
N THR A 39 19.81 5.56 -12.57
CA THR A 39 19.95 6.74 -11.69
C THR A 39 18.69 6.97 -10.86
N THR A 40 18.83 7.08 -9.53
CA THR A 40 17.73 7.36 -8.57
C THR A 40 18.00 8.60 -7.71
N PHE A 41 16.94 9.24 -7.22
CA PHE A 41 17.01 10.29 -6.20
C PHE A 41 17.03 9.64 -4.79
N LYS A 42 17.95 10.09 -3.92
CA LYS A 42 18.18 9.50 -2.58
C LYS A 42 17.16 9.96 -1.53
N PHE A 43 16.66 9.02 -0.73
CA PHE A 43 16.12 9.25 0.62
C PHE A 43 16.87 8.33 1.62
N SER A 44 17.11 8.78 2.85
CA SER A 44 18.27 8.41 3.71
C SER A 44 18.00 7.52 4.95
N ASP A 45 18.87 6.52 5.14
CA ASP A 45 19.46 5.80 6.30
C ASP A 45 18.89 5.81 7.75
N ASP A 46 17.98 6.70 8.16
CA ASP A 46 17.43 6.68 9.55
C ASP A 46 16.18 5.80 9.69
N PHE A 47 15.54 5.50 8.55
CA PHE A 47 14.31 4.72 8.46
C PHE A 47 14.55 3.23 8.77
N ASP A 48 15.66 2.68 8.29
CA ASP A 48 15.97 1.24 8.38
C ASP A 48 16.20 0.74 9.82
N ARG A 49 16.67 1.60 10.74
CA ARG A 49 16.91 1.21 12.14
C ARG A 49 15.65 1.04 12.98
N ARG A 50 14.56 1.73 12.62
CA ARG A 50 13.26 1.58 13.32
C ARG A 50 12.54 0.31 12.89
N LEU A 51 12.73 -0.10 11.64
CA LEU A 51 12.15 -1.32 11.06
C LEU A 51 12.57 -2.58 11.83
N ILE A 52 13.85 -2.69 12.20
CA ILE A 52 14.43 -3.84 12.92
C ILE A 52 13.83 -3.99 14.33
N GLY A 53 13.45 -2.90 15.00
CA GLY A 53 12.81 -2.93 16.31
C GLY A 53 11.33 -3.35 16.26
N SER A 54 10.63 -3.02 15.17
CA SER A 54 9.23 -3.38 14.94
C SER A 54 9.08 -4.81 14.40
N GLU A 55 10.05 -5.31 13.64
CA GLU A 55 10.10 -6.68 13.08
C GLU A 55 9.94 -7.77 14.17
N ILE A 56 10.51 -7.53 15.35
CA ILE A 56 10.44 -8.44 16.51
C ILE A 56 9.02 -8.46 17.15
N LYS A 57 8.26 -7.37 17.07
CA LYS A 57 6.87 -7.31 17.58
C LYS A 57 5.86 -7.88 16.58
N LEU A 58 6.13 -7.74 15.28
CA LEU A 58 5.24 -8.14 14.18
C LEU A 58 5.30 -9.63 13.83
N THR A 59 6.39 -10.31 14.19
CA THR A 59 6.49 -11.77 14.05
C THR A 59 5.39 -12.51 14.83
N ARG A 60 4.75 -11.86 15.83
CA ARG A 60 3.56 -12.38 16.54
C ARG A 60 2.23 -12.22 15.79
N VAL A 61 2.14 -11.30 14.83
CA VAL A 61 0.91 -11.01 14.07
C VAL A 61 0.71 -11.98 12.90
N ALA A 62 1.81 -12.55 12.36
CA ALA A 62 1.83 -13.37 11.14
C ALA A 62 2.45 -14.78 11.35
N ALA A 63 2.46 -15.30 12.58
CA ALA A 63 3.21 -16.51 12.92
C ALA A 63 2.60 -17.79 12.31
N PHE A 64 3.11 -18.19 11.15
CA PHE A 64 3.78 -19.48 10.83
C PHE A 64 3.53 -19.91 9.38
N ARG A 65 4.62 -19.97 8.61
CA ARG A 65 4.69 -20.50 7.23
C ARG A 65 4.23 -21.97 7.16
N ASN A 66 3.44 -22.36 6.15
CA ASN A 66 3.96 -23.20 5.07
C ASN A 66 3.05 -23.31 3.81
N SER A 67 3.71 -23.13 2.66
CA SER A 67 3.54 -23.81 1.35
C SER A 67 2.24 -23.72 0.54
N ARG A 68 2.44 -23.13 -0.67
CA ARG A 68 1.65 -23.20 -1.93
C ARG A 68 0.58 -22.11 -2.14
N SER A 69 1.04 -20.89 -2.42
CA SER A 69 0.47 -20.00 -3.45
C SER A 69 1.42 -18.82 -3.69
N VAL A 70 1.50 -18.37 -4.95
CA VAL A 70 2.60 -17.61 -5.57
C VAL A 70 2.75 -16.16 -5.05
N GLN A 71 3.73 -16.00 -4.16
CA GLN A 71 4.79 -14.97 -4.04
C GLN A 71 4.48 -13.47 -4.32
N LEU A 72 4.12 -12.74 -3.25
CA LEU A 72 4.84 -11.53 -2.85
C LEU A 72 6.24 -11.99 -2.40
N HIS A 73 7.31 -11.56 -3.08
CA HIS A 73 8.64 -12.10 -2.82
C HIS A 73 9.17 -11.66 -1.43
N GLN A 74 9.33 -12.63 -0.54
CA GLN A 74 10.08 -12.64 0.74
C GLN A 74 9.57 -11.88 1.98
N GLU A 75 8.69 -10.89 1.89
CA GLU A 75 8.24 -10.14 3.07
C GLU A 75 6.97 -10.72 3.72
N SER A 76 6.84 -10.61 5.05
CA SER A 76 5.63 -11.03 5.75
C SER A 76 4.46 -10.10 5.41
N GLU A 77 3.22 -10.62 5.44
CA GLU A 77 2.00 -9.83 5.19
C GLU A 77 1.91 -8.59 6.12
N ALA A 78 2.50 -8.68 7.31
CA ALA A 78 2.63 -7.57 8.25
C ALA A 78 3.59 -6.46 7.77
N VAL A 79 4.73 -6.82 7.17
CA VAL A 79 5.68 -5.85 6.59
C VAL A 79 5.06 -5.17 5.38
N ALA A 80 4.39 -5.94 4.51
CA ALA A 80 3.67 -5.39 3.36
C ALA A 80 2.58 -4.39 3.81
N LEU A 81 1.85 -4.70 4.89
CA LEU A 81 0.85 -3.79 5.46
C LEU A 81 1.46 -2.48 5.96
N ILE A 82 2.57 -2.54 6.70
CA ILE A 82 3.23 -1.32 7.20
C ILE A 82 3.65 -0.44 6.04
N LYS A 83 4.33 -1.02 5.05
CA LYS A 83 4.77 -0.29 3.86
C LYS A 83 3.61 0.31 3.07
N LEU A 84 2.48 -0.39 2.99
CA LEU A 84 1.25 0.14 2.41
C LEU A 84 0.76 1.38 3.18
N VAL A 85 0.62 1.27 4.50
CA VAL A 85 0.15 2.38 5.36
C VAL A 85 1.12 3.56 5.33
N GLU A 86 2.43 3.32 5.29
CA GLU A 86 3.45 4.37 5.16
C GLU A 86 3.36 5.09 3.82
N SER A 87 3.18 4.35 2.72
CA SER A 87 3.02 4.92 1.38
C SER A 87 1.75 5.76 1.28
N ILE A 88 0.65 5.29 1.90
CA ILE A 88 -0.59 6.05 2.00
C ILE A 88 -0.39 7.31 2.84
N ALA A 89 0.26 7.21 4.01
CA ALA A 89 0.56 8.36 4.87
C ALA A 89 1.41 9.42 4.15
N GLU A 90 2.35 9.02 3.30
CA GLU A 90 3.12 9.96 2.48
C GLU A 90 2.24 10.72 1.48
N CYS A 91 1.34 10.02 0.79
CA CYS A 91 0.36 10.66 -0.10
C CYS A 91 -0.52 11.65 0.68
N HIS A 92 -1.04 11.22 1.83
CA HIS A 92 -1.95 12.00 2.67
C HIS A 92 -1.28 13.26 3.21
N ARG A 93 -0.01 13.18 3.64
CA ARG A 93 0.79 14.34 4.06
C ARG A 93 1.02 15.36 2.95
N GLN A 94 1.05 14.91 1.69
CA GLN A 94 1.12 15.79 0.51
C GLN A 94 -0.25 16.29 0.05
N GLY A 95 -1.33 15.95 0.77
CA GLY A 95 -2.69 16.31 0.42
C GLY A 95 -3.23 15.54 -0.78
N ILE A 96 -2.75 14.33 -1.03
CA ILE A 96 -3.16 13.46 -2.13
C ILE A 96 -3.97 12.30 -1.56
N ALA A 97 -5.19 12.10 -2.07
CA ALA A 97 -5.96 10.87 -1.89
C ALA A 97 -5.84 10.01 -3.16
N HIS A 98 -5.48 8.73 -3.04
CA HIS A 98 -5.26 7.84 -4.18
C HIS A 98 -6.58 7.37 -4.82
N ARG A 99 -7.56 7.02 -3.98
CA ARG A 99 -8.93 6.61 -4.33
C ARG A 99 -9.07 5.35 -5.19
N ASP A 100 -8.01 4.55 -5.35
CA ASP A 100 -8.05 3.26 -6.04
C ASP A 100 -6.97 2.30 -5.51
N ILE A 101 -6.86 2.21 -4.18
CA ILE A 101 -5.96 1.25 -3.53
C ILE A 101 -6.54 -0.16 -3.68
N LYS A 102 -5.79 -1.03 -4.36
CA LYS A 102 -6.14 -2.43 -4.64
C LYS A 102 -4.88 -3.21 -4.99
N PRO A 103 -4.87 -4.55 -4.91
CA PRO A 103 -3.68 -5.37 -5.14
C PRO A 103 -2.98 -5.10 -6.47
N GLU A 104 -3.74 -4.83 -7.54
CA GLU A 104 -3.21 -4.55 -8.88
C GLU A 104 -2.38 -3.27 -8.93
N ASN A 105 -2.63 -2.34 -8.00
CA ASN A 105 -1.96 -1.05 -7.88
C ASN A 105 -0.86 -1.06 -6.81
N LEU A 106 -0.57 -2.22 -6.19
CA LEU A 106 0.53 -2.39 -5.23
C LEU A 106 1.70 -3.08 -5.93
N LEU A 107 2.70 -2.30 -6.30
CA LEU A 107 3.91 -2.83 -6.94
C LEU A 107 5.01 -3.06 -5.90
N SER A 108 5.93 -3.96 -6.21
CA SER A 108 7.17 -4.13 -5.44
C SER A 108 8.36 -3.81 -6.32
N ASP A 109 9.30 -3.01 -5.80
CA ASP A 109 10.55 -2.75 -6.49
C ASP A 109 11.58 -3.89 -6.26
N SER A 110 12.71 -3.82 -6.94
CA SER A 110 13.78 -4.83 -6.84
C SER A 110 14.42 -4.93 -5.45
N ASN A 111 14.17 -3.97 -4.56
CA ASN A 111 14.66 -3.94 -3.18
C ASN A 111 13.57 -4.31 -2.17
N GLY A 112 12.39 -4.73 -2.64
CA GLY A 112 11.25 -5.09 -1.79
C GLY A 112 10.44 -3.89 -1.28
N TRP A 113 10.65 -2.67 -1.79
CA TRP A 113 9.80 -1.54 -1.43
C TRP A 113 8.42 -1.68 -2.08
N LEU A 114 7.37 -1.44 -1.30
CA LEU A 114 6.01 -1.33 -1.83
C LEU A 114 5.83 0.06 -2.45
N LEU A 115 5.34 0.10 -3.67
CA LEU A 115 5.05 1.32 -4.43
C LEU A 115 3.57 1.35 -4.78
N LEU A 116 2.90 2.45 -4.47
CA LEU A 116 1.57 2.75 -4.99
C LEU A 116 1.69 3.15 -6.46
N ALA A 117 0.87 2.54 -7.31
CA ALA A 117 0.83 2.79 -8.74
C ALA A 117 -0.58 3.20 -9.19
N ASP A 118 -0.67 3.76 -10.40
CA ASP A 118 -1.92 4.22 -11.01
C ASP A 118 -2.66 5.30 -10.22
N PHE A 119 -2.13 6.52 -10.31
CA PHE A 119 -2.76 7.72 -9.77
C PHE A 119 -3.86 8.30 -10.69
N GLY A 120 -4.37 7.54 -11.66
CA GLY A 120 -5.40 8.01 -12.58
C GLY A 120 -6.71 8.43 -11.89
N SER A 121 -6.99 7.85 -10.73
CA SER A 121 -8.12 8.23 -9.86
C SER A 121 -7.74 9.18 -8.72
N ALA A 122 -6.46 9.56 -8.59
CA ALA A 122 -6.02 10.37 -7.46
C ALA A 122 -6.59 11.80 -7.51
N ALA A 123 -6.63 12.47 -6.35
CA ALA A 123 -6.99 13.87 -6.25
C ALA A 123 -6.14 14.60 -5.21
N LEU A 124 -5.80 15.85 -5.52
CA LEU A 124 -5.21 16.78 -4.57
C LEU A 124 -6.33 17.56 -3.87
N PHE A 125 -6.24 17.73 -2.56
CA PHE A 125 -7.14 18.64 -1.85
C PHE A 125 -6.87 20.09 -2.27
N GLU A 126 -7.93 20.83 -2.56
CA GLU A 126 -7.82 22.27 -2.76
C GLU A 126 -7.32 22.96 -1.48
N LYS A 127 -6.61 24.08 -1.63
CA LYS A 127 -6.00 24.78 -0.50
C LYS A 127 -7.08 25.23 0.51
N GLY A 128 -7.06 24.63 1.70
CA GLY A 128 -8.04 24.90 2.76
C GLY A 128 -9.28 23.98 2.74
N ALA A 129 -9.44 23.17 1.70
CA ALA A 129 -10.42 22.09 1.67
C ALA A 129 -9.82 20.81 2.28
N ARG A 130 -10.67 20.01 2.92
CA ARG A 130 -10.36 18.64 3.36
C ARG A 130 -11.44 17.66 2.92
N SER A 131 -12.04 17.95 1.77
CA SER A 131 -13.16 17.18 1.28
C SER A 131 -13.12 17.05 -0.23
N LEU A 132 -13.36 15.84 -0.69
CA LEU A 132 -13.49 15.42 -2.07
C LEU A 132 -14.91 14.91 -2.30
N LYS A 133 -15.30 14.88 -3.58
CA LYS A 133 -16.57 14.34 -4.04
C LYS A 133 -16.35 13.54 -5.31
N GLY A 134 -17.29 12.64 -5.61
CA GLY A 134 -17.31 11.83 -6.81
C GLY A 134 -17.06 10.37 -6.50
N LYS A 135 -17.74 9.51 -7.26
CA LYS A 135 -17.65 8.05 -7.12
C LYS A 135 -16.60 7.54 -8.10
N VAL A 136 -15.41 7.25 -7.59
CA VAL A 136 -14.24 6.77 -8.36
C VAL A 136 -13.57 5.60 -7.63
N GLY A 137 -12.78 4.82 -8.36
CA GLY A 137 -12.09 3.63 -7.87
C GLY A 137 -12.76 2.32 -8.29
N THR A 138 -12.30 1.21 -7.71
CA THR A 138 -12.80 -0.13 -7.99
C THR A 138 -13.87 -0.54 -6.97
N PRO A 139 -15.10 -0.93 -7.37
CA PRO A 139 -16.26 -1.11 -6.47
C PRO A 139 -16.04 -1.94 -5.20
N ALA A 140 -15.31 -3.05 -5.31
CA ALA A 140 -15.01 -3.95 -4.18
C ALA A 140 -14.15 -3.29 -3.06
N TYR A 141 -13.42 -2.23 -3.38
CA TYR A 141 -12.50 -1.54 -2.48
C TYR A 141 -12.98 -0.15 -2.08
N MET A 142 -14.12 0.33 -2.62
CA MET A 142 -14.65 1.66 -2.32
C MET A 142 -15.23 1.75 -0.90
N ALA A 143 -14.98 2.88 -0.25
CA ALA A 143 -15.59 3.19 1.04
C ALA A 143 -17.11 3.47 0.93
N PRO A 144 -17.91 3.18 1.97
CA PRO A 144 -19.36 3.40 1.95
C PRO A 144 -19.77 4.84 1.62
N GLU A 145 -19.03 5.82 2.13
CA GLU A 145 -19.24 7.25 1.88
C GLU A 145 -19.04 7.63 0.41
N VAL A 146 -18.08 7.00 -0.29
CA VAL A 146 -17.84 7.20 -1.73
C VAL A 146 -19.03 6.65 -2.53
N ILE A 147 -19.50 5.45 -2.19
CA ILE A 147 -20.63 4.80 -2.85
C ILE A 147 -21.93 5.57 -2.63
N ALA A 148 -22.10 6.14 -1.43
CA ALA A 148 -23.23 6.99 -1.09
C ALA A 148 -23.19 8.37 -1.76
N GLY A 149 -22.12 8.69 -2.50
CA GLY A 149 -21.95 10.00 -3.15
C GLY A 149 -21.77 11.14 -2.14
N GLN A 150 -21.37 10.81 -0.91
CA GLN A 150 -21.09 11.78 0.14
C GLN A 150 -19.76 12.46 -0.10
N ASN A 151 -19.56 13.55 0.63
CA ASN A 151 -18.26 14.18 0.74
C ASN A 151 -17.35 13.33 1.64
N TYR A 152 -16.10 13.15 1.26
CA TYR A 152 -15.14 12.30 1.95
C TYR A 152 -13.75 12.93 1.99
N ASP A 153 -12.86 12.39 2.81
CA ASP A 153 -11.46 12.79 2.91
C ASP A 153 -10.53 11.64 2.49
N GLU A 154 -9.24 11.75 2.78
CA GLU A 154 -8.22 10.78 2.40
C GLU A 154 -8.39 9.41 3.08
N ARG A 155 -9.19 9.31 4.14
CA ARG A 155 -9.42 8.04 4.86
C ARG A 155 -10.14 7.00 4.02
N VAL A 156 -10.69 7.36 2.85
CA VAL A 156 -11.19 6.39 1.88
C VAL A 156 -10.10 5.42 1.42
N ASP A 157 -8.84 5.86 1.36
CA ASP A 157 -7.71 4.97 1.06
C ASP A 157 -7.45 3.97 2.19
N MET A 158 -7.72 4.38 3.44
CA MET A 158 -7.57 3.51 4.61
C MET A 158 -8.65 2.43 4.65
N TRP A 159 -9.85 2.73 4.18
CA TRP A 159 -10.88 1.70 3.94
C TRP A 159 -10.37 0.67 2.94
N SER A 160 -9.90 1.12 1.79
CA SER A 160 -9.40 0.25 0.72
C SER A 160 -8.21 -0.61 1.21
N ALA A 161 -7.30 -0.04 2.00
CA ALA A 161 -6.23 -0.79 2.67
C ALA A 161 -6.76 -1.86 3.64
N GLY A 162 -7.84 -1.56 4.37
CA GLY A 162 -8.53 -2.55 5.21
C GLY A 162 -9.12 -3.72 4.41
N VAL A 163 -9.69 -3.44 3.24
CA VAL A 163 -10.19 -4.47 2.31
C VAL A 163 -9.05 -5.34 1.80
N VAL A 164 -7.94 -4.73 1.39
CA VAL A 164 -6.73 -5.45 0.95
C VAL A 164 -6.20 -6.34 2.07
N LEU A 165 -6.09 -5.83 3.29
CA LEU A 165 -5.60 -6.59 4.44
C LEU A 165 -6.52 -7.77 4.78
N TYR A 166 -7.84 -7.56 4.80
CA TYR A 166 -8.81 -8.63 5.00
C TYR A 166 -8.65 -9.73 3.94
N MET A 167 -8.45 -9.35 2.68
CA MET A 167 -8.25 -10.28 1.57
C MET A 167 -6.92 -11.04 1.67
N MET A 168 -5.83 -10.39 2.09
CA MET A 168 -4.55 -11.05 2.27
C MET A 168 -4.63 -12.16 3.33
N LEU A 169 -5.29 -11.89 4.46
CA LEU A 169 -5.44 -12.83 5.56
C LEU A 169 -6.49 -13.92 5.29
N GLY A 170 -7.66 -13.55 4.78
CA GLY A 170 -8.79 -14.48 4.62
C GLY A 170 -8.90 -15.12 3.24
N ARG A 171 -8.15 -14.63 2.24
CA ARG A 171 -8.26 -15.00 0.82
C ARG A 171 -9.66 -14.82 0.24
N MET A 172 -10.41 -13.87 0.81
CA MET A 172 -11.75 -13.49 0.40
C MET A 172 -11.98 -11.99 0.64
N LEU A 173 -12.94 -11.38 -0.06
CA LEU A 173 -13.34 -10.00 0.20
C LEU A 173 -14.31 -9.93 1.39
N PRO A 174 -14.28 -8.85 2.19
CA PRO A 174 -15.20 -8.67 3.32
C PRO A 174 -16.64 -8.38 2.87
N PHE A 175 -16.81 -7.82 1.67
CA PHE A 175 -18.10 -7.50 1.06
C PHE A 175 -18.10 -7.97 -0.39
N THR A 176 -19.04 -8.85 -0.75
CA THR A 176 -19.09 -9.49 -2.07
C THR A 176 -20.49 -9.41 -2.68
N GLY A 177 -20.55 -9.50 -4.01
CA GLY A 177 -21.76 -9.57 -4.80
C GLY A 177 -21.41 -9.94 -6.24
N ASN A 178 -22.38 -10.46 -7.00
CA ASN A 178 -22.22 -10.80 -8.42
C ASN A 178 -22.34 -9.58 -9.33
N SER A 179 -22.78 -8.44 -8.78
CA SER A 179 -22.79 -7.14 -9.44
C SER A 179 -22.36 -6.03 -8.48
N ASP A 180 -22.06 -4.86 -9.03
CA ASP A 180 -21.75 -3.66 -8.25
C ASP A 180 -22.90 -3.29 -7.30
N GLU A 181 -24.15 -3.44 -7.74
CA GLU A 181 -25.34 -3.20 -6.92
C GLU A 181 -25.40 -4.15 -5.72
N GLU A 182 -25.07 -5.42 -5.91
CA GLU A 182 -25.02 -6.40 -4.83
C GLU A 182 -23.89 -6.09 -3.82
N ILE A 183 -22.71 -5.68 -4.30
CA ILE A 183 -21.61 -5.24 -3.45
C ILE A 183 -22.03 -4.01 -2.63
N PHE A 184 -22.64 -3.01 -3.27
CA PHE A 184 -23.13 -1.81 -2.60
C PHE A 184 -24.25 -2.13 -1.60
N ALA A 185 -25.11 -3.09 -1.90
CA ALA A 185 -26.13 -3.57 -0.97
C ALA A 185 -25.49 -4.25 0.24
N ALA A 186 -24.46 -5.09 0.03
CA ALA A 186 -23.71 -5.73 1.12
C ALA A 186 -23.03 -4.71 2.05
N LEU A 187 -22.42 -3.66 1.49
CA LEU A 187 -21.77 -2.59 2.25
C LEU A 187 -22.75 -1.80 3.14
N LYS A 188 -23.99 -1.63 2.67
CA LYS A 188 -25.06 -0.95 3.40
C LYS A 188 -25.64 -1.79 4.55
N LYS A 189 -25.45 -3.12 4.53
CA LYS A 189 -25.87 -3.97 5.65
C LYS A 189 -25.06 -3.58 6.88
N LYS A 190 -25.73 -3.49 8.03
CA LYS A 190 -25.09 -3.22 9.34
C LYS A 190 -24.57 -4.49 10.02
N ASP A 191 -24.40 -5.55 9.23
CA ASP A 191 -23.85 -6.80 9.74
C ASP A 191 -22.43 -6.57 10.26
N PRO A 192 -22.08 -7.14 11.43
CA PRO A 192 -20.72 -7.10 11.95
C PRO A 192 -19.73 -7.68 10.93
N LEU A 193 -18.52 -7.13 10.91
CA LEU A 193 -17.43 -7.72 10.15
C LEU A 193 -17.14 -9.11 10.71
N CYS A 194 -17.14 -10.11 9.83
CA CYS A 194 -16.94 -11.52 10.20
C CYS A 194 -15.52 -11.96 9.86
N PHE A 195 -14.91 -12.77 10.73
CA PHE A 195 -13.62 -13.42 10.52
C PHE A 195 -13.81 -14.93 10.66
N PRO A 196 -14.25 -15.65 9.60
CA PRO A 196 -14.49 -17.08 9.64
C PRO A 196 -13.24 -17.84 10.09
N LYS A 197 -13.34 -18.63 11.17
CA LYS A 197 -12.15 -19.22 11.81
C LYS A 197 -11.43 -20.27 10.95
N ASP A 198 -12.11 -20.85 9.96
CA ASP A 198 -11.50 -21.70 8.95
C ASP A 198 -10.54 -20.92 8.02
N LEU A 199 -10.87 -19.68 7.66
CA LEU A 199 -10.06 -18.84 6.78
C LEU A 199 -9.08 -17.92 7.54
N PHE A 200 -9.45 -17.52 8.75
CA PHE A 200 -8.70 -16.61 9.61
C PHE A 200 -8.04 -17.33 10.81
N HIS A 201 -7.86 -18.65 10.76
CA HIS A 201 -7.26 -19.42 11.86
C HIS A 201 -5.86 -18.93 12.28
N TRP A 202 -5.13 -18.30 11.36
CA TRP A 202 -3.79 -17.74 11.53
C TRP A 202 -3.74 -16.25 11.88
N SER A 203 -4.86 -15.52 11.83
CA SER A 203 -4.84 -14.08 12.13
C SER A 203 -4.83 -13.84 13.63
N SER A 204 -4.05 -12.86 14.06
CA SER A 204 -4.05 -12.41 15.45
C SER A 204 -5.27 -11.53 15.76
N PRO A 205 -5.74 -11.50 17.03
CA PRO A 205 -6.77 -10.55 17.47
C PRO A 205 -6.42 -9.09 17.17
N GLU A 206 -5.14 -8.74 17.21
CA GLU A 206 -4.64 -7.41 16.89
C GLU A 206 -4.83 -7.06 15.40
N ALA A 207 -4.59 -8.03 14.50
CA ALA A 207 -4.87 -7.86 13.07
C ALA A 207 -6.36 -7.72 12.79
N GLU A 208 -7.20 -8.59 13.38
CA GLU A 208 -8.66 -8.50 13.28
C GLU A 208 -9.16 -7.14 13.79
N HIS A 209 -8.59 -6.65 14.90
CA HIS A 209 -8.92 -5.33 15.47
C HIS A 209 -8.53 -4.17 14.55
N LEU A 210 -7.33 -4.20 13.98
CA LEU A 210 -6.88 -3.19 13.02
C LEU A 210 -7.82 -3.15 11.80
N ILE A 211 -8.14 -4.31 11.21
CA ILE A 211 -9.06 -4.38 10.07
C ILE A 211 -10.43 -3.79 10.45
N ALA A 212 -10.95 -4.13 11.63
CA ALA A 212 -12.23 -3.58 12.10
C ALA A 212 -12.20 -2.05 12.25
N LYS A 213 -11.06 -1.46 12.60
CA LYS A 213 -10.87 0.01 12.67
C LYS A 213 -10.73 0.67 11.30
N LEU A 214 -10.12 -0.01 10.34
CA LEU A 214 -10.01 0.45 8.94
C LEU A 214 -11.34 0.35 8.20
N LEU A 215 -12.12 -0.69 8.49
CA LEU A 215 -13.44 -0.96 7.91
C LEU A 215 -14.59 -0.42 8.78
N ASP A 216 -14.34 0.63 9.59
CA ASP A 216 -15.41 1.35 10.26
C ASP A 216 -16.20 2.16 9.22
N ARG A 217 -17.51 1.92 9.14
CA ARG A 217 -18.40 2.56 8.17
C ARG A 217 -18.64 4.02 8.48
N ASP A 218 -18.37 4.47 9.71
CA ASP A 218 -18.37 5.88 10.06
C ASP A 218 -17.01 6.51 9.68
N PRO A 219 -16.97 7.44 8.70
CA PRO A 219 -15.72 8.06 8.27
C PRO A 219 -14.97 8.79 9.38
N LEU A 220 -15.67 9.31 10.40
CA LEU A 220 -15.07 10.03 11.52
C LEU A 220 -14.39 9.10 12.53
N ARG A 221 -14.80 7.83 12.55
CA ARG A 221 -14.21 6.79 13.42
C ARG A 221 -13.13 5.98 12.72
N LYS A 222 -13.07 6.04 11.39
CA LYS A 222 -12.06 5.40 10.56
C LYS A 222 -10.68 6.03 10.85
N LEU A 223 -9.70 5.19 11.12
CA LEU A 223 -8.34 5.67 11.42
C LEU A 223 -7.68 6.27 10.17
N SER A 224 -6.96 7.38 10.34
CA SER A 224 -6.02 7.87 9.34
C SER A 224 -4.76 7.00 9.29
N ALA A 225 -3.98 7.13 8.21
CA ALA A 225 -2.71 6.43 8.07
C ALA A 225 -1.77 6.73 9.26
N GLU A 226 -1.65 7.99 9.66
CA GLU A 226 -0.81 8.41 10.79
C GLU A 226 -1.30 7.84 12.13
N GLN A 227 -2.61 7.73 12.32
CA GLN A 227 -3.18 7.11 13.52
C GLN A 227 -2.80 5.62 13.57
N VAL A 228 -2.90 4.91 12.45
CA VAL A 228 -2.50 3.50 12.36
C VAL A 228 -1.00 3.33 12.65
N LEU A 229 -0.14 4.13 12.00
CA LEU A 229 1.31 4.09 12.23
C LEU A 229 1.63 4.29 13.72
N ARG A 230 1.00 5.27 14.37
CA ARG A 230 1.25 5.57 15.79
C ARG A 230 0.70 4.49 16.73
N GLU A 231 -0.53 4.04 16.51
CA GLU A 231 -1.26 3.20 17.46
C GLU A 231 -0.91 1.72 17.36
N PHE A 232 -0.55 1.25 16.15
CA PHE A 232 -0.33 -0.18 15.87
C PHE A 232 1.14 -0.53 15.58
N PHE A 233 1.94 0.41 15.06
CA PHE A 233 3.29 0.08 14.57
C PHE A 233 4.44 0.76 15.30
N PHE A 234 4.23 1.99 15.79
CA PHE A 234 5.29 2.82 16.38
C PHE A 234 5.01 3.26 17.82
N GLN A 235 4.38 2.42 18.63
CA GLN A 235 4.29 2.68 20.07
C GLN A 235 5.70 2.90 20.64
N ILE A 236 5.97 4.15 21.03
CA ILE A 236 7.17 4.59 21.77
C ILE A 236 6.96 4.24 23.24
#